data_AF-A0A7Z0J8J2-F1
#
_entry.id   AF-A0A7Z0J8J2-F1
#
_cell.length_a   1.000
_cell.length_b   1.000
_cell.length_c   1.000
_cell.angle_alpha   90.00
_cell.angle_beta   90.00
_cell.angle_gamma   90.00
#
_symmetry.space_group_name_H-M   'P 1'
#
loop_
_entity.id
_entity.type
_entity.pdbx_description
1 polymer ?
#
loop_
_entity_poly.entity_id
_entity_poly.type
_entity_poly.pdbx_seq_one_letter_code
_entity_poly.pdbx_strand_id
1 'polypeptide(L)'
;MGIDRLKYAGRTLSVALLASSVLAVSACQNGSVGGEEGADVEDVQEGENGEDDTGVEAETGSTVTVSAEVEEVLSDESFQLEGSNDWGDDEPLLVVSAPEDADVSEGDAVSVTGTVRDFDYATWSEDYELSDEARYEEFDGRQFIVADEVSQDVSPEESLEGSPEESPESSPEASPTE
;
A
#
# COMPACT_ATOMS: atom_id res chain seq x y z
N MET A 1 -39.49 8.72 -19.19
CA MET A 1 -38.06 8.36 -19.17
C MET A 1 -37.79 7.78 -17.80
N GLY A 2 -37.47 6.51 -17.55
CA GLY A 2 -37.01 5.41 -18.40
C GLY A 2 -36.02 4.62 -17.53
N ILE A 3 -36.54 3.85 -16.56
CA ILE A 3 -35.74 2.93 -15.74
C ILE A 3 -35.87 1.53 -16.33
N ASP A 4 -34.85 1.12 -17.08
CA ASP A 4 -34.76 -0.21 -17.66
C ASP A 4 -34.41 -1.24 -16.58
N ARG A 5 -35.42 -2.04 -16.23
CA ARG A 5 -35.29 -3.21 -15.37
C ARG A 5 -34.60 -4.33 -16.15
N LEU A 6 -33.32 -4.56 -15.90
CA LEU A 6 -32.62 -5.70 -16.47
C LEU A 6 -33.02 -6.99 -15.74
N LYS A 7 -33.94 -7.72 -16.37
CA LYS A 7 -34.34 -9.09 -16.01
C LYS A 7 -33.20 -10.05 -16.40
N TYR A 8 -32.46 -10.57 -15.42
CA TYR A 8 -31.58 -11.71 -15.65
C TYR A 8 -32.36 -13.01 -15.40
N ALA A 9 -32.79 -13.66 -16.48
CA ALA A 9 -33.41 -14.98 -16.47
C ALA A 9 -32.56 -15.91 -17.34
N GLY A 10 -32.08 -17.01 -16.79
CA GLY A 10 -31.39 -18.02 -17.57
C GLY A 10 -30.60 -19.06 -16.77
N ARG A 11 -31.28 -19.93 -16.01
CA ARG A 11 -30.73 -21.23 -15.63
C ARG A 11 -30.77 -22.14 -16.84
N THR A 12 -29.63 -22.64 -17.30
CA THR A 12 -29.58 -23.84 -18.16
C THR A 12 -28.53 -24.81 -17.65
N LEU A 13 -29.03 -25.91 -17.08
CA LEU A 13 -28.37 -27.19 -16.88
C LEU A 13 -27.92 -27.76 -18.23
N SER A 14 -26.69 -28.26 -18.31
CA SER A 14 -26.27 -29.21 -19.34
C SER A 14 -25.66 -30.44 -18.67
N VAL A 15 -26.42 -31.53 -18.68
CA VAL A 15 -25.99 -32.89 -18.34
C VAL A 15 -25.55 -33.56 -19.63
N ALA A 16 -24.36 -34.15 -19.66
CA ALA A 16 -24.00 -35.18 -20.63
C ALA A 16 -23.30 -36.34 -19.92
N LEU A 17 -24.01 -37.46 -19.85
CA LEU A 17 -23.55 -38.79 -19.45
C LEU A 17 -22.80 -39.49 -20.60
N LEU A 18 -21.86 -40.39 -20.26
CA LEU A 18 -21.40 -41.63 -20.92
C LEU A 18 -19.87 -41.82 -20.67
N ALA A 19 -19.26 -42.95 -20.30
CA ALA A 19 -19.63 -44.27 -19.78
C ALA A 19 -18.31 -44.99 -19.36
N SER A 20 -18.35 -45.75 -18.25
CA SER A 20 -17.52 -46.92 -17.85
C SER A 20 -16.01 -47.04 -18.17
N SER A 21 -15.18 -47.30 -17.14
CA SER A 21 -14.30 -48.49 -17.10
C SER A 21 -13.60 -48.75 -15.74
N VAL A 22 -13.92 -49.93 -15.19
CA VAL A 22 -13.08 -50.93 -14.47
C VAL A 22 -12.36 -50.56 -13.15
N LEU A 23 -12.77 -51.28 -12.09
CA LEU A 23 -12.13 -51.41 -10.78
C LEU A 23 -10.80 -52.18 -10.86
N ALA A 24 -9.73 -51.64 -10.29
CA ALA A 24 -8.55 -52.41 -9.88
C ALA A 24 -8.22 -52.09 -8.41
N VAL A 25 -8.58 -53.02 -7.52
CA VAL A 25 -8.08 -53.09 -6.15
C VAL A 25 -6.69 -53.73 -6.20
N SER A 26 -5.65 -52.96 -5.87
CA SER A 26 -4.37 -53.49 -5.42
C SER A 26 -4.13 -53.03 -3.99
N ALA A 27 -4.11 -54.02 -3.11
CA ALA A 27 -3.86 -53.91 -1.69
C ALA A 27 -2.35 -53.85 -1.38
N CYS A 28 -2.00 -53.16 -0.29
CA CYS A 28 -0.80 -53.35 0.54
C CYS A 28 0.56 -53.02 -0.12
N GLN A 29 1.60 -52.50 0.53
CA GLN A 29 1.93 -52.20 1.93
C GLN A 29 3.41 -51.69 1.92
N ASN A 30 3.80 -50.96 2.96
CA ASN A 30 5.17 -50.52 3.33
C ASN A 30 5.60 -49.14 2.78
N GLY A 31 5.93 -48.11 3.56
CA GLY A 31 6.15 -47.93 5.00
C GLY A 31 6.97 -46.63 5.14
N SER A 32 6.43 -45.60 5.81
CA SER A 32 6.88 -45.04 7.11
C SER A 32 8.13 -44.15 7.05
N VAL A 33 7.96 -42.89 7.49
CA VAL A 33 8.79 -42.02 8.37
C VAL A 33 8.24 -40.60 8.16
N GLY A 34 7.44 -40.03 9.06
CA GLY A 34 7.84 -39.29 10.28
C GLY A 34 7.24 -37.87 10.13
N GLY A 35 6.25 -37.46 10.94
CA GLY A 35 6.42 -36.61 12.13
C GLY A 35 6.84 -35.20 11.69
N GLU A 36 6.02 -34.15 11.76
CA GLU A 36 5.66 -33.42 12.98
C GLU A 36 4.61 -32.33 12.70
N GLU A 37 3.95 -31.87 13.77
CA GLU A 37 2.96 -30.79 13.84
C GLU A 37 3.47 -29.44 13.31
N GLY A 38 2.61 -28.63 12.71
CA GLY A 38 2.91 -27.21 12.50
C GLY A 38 1.97 -26.49 11.54
N ALA A 39 1.08 -25.67 12.13
CA ALA A 39 0.48 -24.43 11.64
C ALA A 39 -0.21 -24.38 10.25
N ASP A 40 -1.45 -23.89 10.29
CA ASP A 40 -2.10 -23.18 9.17
C ASP A 40 -1.07 -22.33 8.43
N VAL A 41 -0.89 -22.62 7.14
CA VAL A 41 -0.41 -21.60 6.22
C VAL A 41 -1.68 -20.93 5.68
N GLU A 42 -2.01 -19.80 6.30
CA GLU A 42 -2.71 -18.75 5.58
C GLU A 42 -1.94 -18.50 4.30
N ASP A 43 -2.67 -18.39 3.19
CA ASP A 43 -2.15 -18.08 1.87
C ASP A 43 -1.33 -16.78 1.99
N VAL A 44 -0.02 -16.92 2.16
CA VAL A 44 0.92 -15.83 1.96
C VAL A 44 0.90 -15.61 0.46
N GLN A 45 0.01 -14.73 0.02
CA GLN A 45 0.18 -14.02 -1.22
C GLN A 45 1.44 -13.18 -1.02
N GLU A 46 2.58 -13.81 -1.29
CA GLU A 46 3.83 -13.13 -1.57
C GLU A 46 3.50 -12.12 -2.67
N GLY A 47 3.64 -10.83 -2.34
CA GLY A 47 3.45 -9.73 -3.28
C GLY A 47 4.28 -10.01 -4.53
N GLU A 48 3.60 -10.49 -5.57
CA GLU A 48 4.16 -10.47 -6.91
C GLU A 48 4.14 -9.00 -7.30
N ASN A 49 5.30 -8.36 -7.17
CA ASN A 49 5.64 -7.11 -7.83
C ASN A 49 5.51 -7.36 -9.33
N GLY A 50 4.27 -7.31 -9.81
CA GLY A 50 3.92 -7.40 -11.20
C GLY A 50 4.24 -6.05 -11.81
N GLU A 51 5.42 -5.96 -12.41
CA GLU A 51 5.74 -4.97 -13.44
C GLU A 51 4.82 -5.20 -14.66
N ASP A 52 3.52 -4.93 -14.50
CA ASP A 52 2.58 -4.67 -15.58
C ASP A 52 2.20 -3.20 -15.45
N ASP A 53 2.76 -2.39 -16.36
CA ASP A 53 2.59 -0.93 -16.55
C ASP A 53 1.14 -0.58 -16.96
N THR A 54 0.17 -1.13 -16.25
CA THR A 54 -1.25 -0.80 -16.33
C THR A 54 -1.64 -0.43 -14.92
N GLY A 55 -1.87 0.87 -14.68
CA GLY A 55 -2.16 1.40 -13.34
C GLY A 55 -3.05 0.45 -12.54
N VAL A 56 -2.66 0.15 -11.30
CA VAL A 56 -3.39 -0.82 -10.49
C VAL A 56 -4.76 -0.22 -10.15
N GLU A 57 -5.80 -0.69 -10.85
CA GLU A 57 -7.18 -0.56 -10.36
C GLU A 57 -7.32 -1.49 -9.15
N ALA A 58 -6.83 -1.04 -7.99
CA ALA A 58 -6.87 -1.85 -6.80
C ALA A 58 -8.31 -2.12 -6.39
N GLU A 59 -8.62 -3.38 -6.16
CA GLU A 59 -9.97 -3.78 -5.75
C GLU A 59 -10.27 -3.26 -4.33
N THR A 60 -11.44 -2.65 -4.13
CA THR A 60 -11.90 -2.22 -2.81
C THR A 60 -11.85 -3.40 -1.82
N GLY A 61 -11.18 -3.20 -0.69
CA GLY A 61 -10.96 -4.20 0.36
C GLY A 61 -9.63 -4.94 0.28
N SER A 62 -8.84 -4.71 -0.77
CA SER A 62 -7.49 -5.27 -0.89
C SER A 62 -6.48 -4.47 -0.07
N THR A 63 -5.51 -5.16 0.51
CA THR A 63 -4.34 -4.53 1.12
C THR A 63 -3.30 -4.25 0.05
N VAL A 64 -2.80 -3.02 0.00
CA VAL A 64 -1.80 -2.56 -0.97
C VAL A 64 -0.70 -1.78 -0.26
N THR A 65 0.46 -1.68 -0.91
CA THR A 65 1.55 -0.80 -0.51
C THR A 65 1.79 0.20 -1.62
N VAL A 66 1.63 1.49 -1.32
CA VAL A 66 1.84 2.59 -2.26
C VAL A 66 3.00 3.44 -1.77
N SER A 67 3.94 3.76 -2.66
CA SER A 67 5.07 4.64 -2.36
C SER A 67 4.98 5.91 -3.20
N ALA A 68 4.87 7.06 -2.53
CA ALA A 68 4.69 8.36 -3.17
C ALA A 68 5.14 9.49 -2.23
N GLU A 69 5.26 10.69 -2.78
CA GLU A 69 5.58 11.91 -2.02
C GLU A 69 4.32 12.48 -1.37
N VAL A 70 4.42 13.01 -0.15
CA VAL A 70 3.30 13.70 0.50
C VAL A 70 3.07 15.06 -0.16
N GLU A 71 1.92 15.25 -0.80
CA GLU A 71 1.55 16.51 -1.44
C GLU A 71 1.08 17.54 -0.42
N GLU A 72 0.13 17.16 0.46
CA GLU A 72 -0.43 18.04 1.48
C GLU A 72 -0.84 17.26 2.73
N VAL A 73 -0.57 17.79 3.92
CA VAL A 73 -1.07 17.24 5.18
C VAL A 73 -2.41 17.89 5.53
N LEU A 74 -3.50 17.12 5.47
CA LEU A 74 -4.86 17.62 5.66
C LEU A 74 -5.24 17.70 7.14
N SER A 75 -4.77 16.76 7.96
CA SER A 75 -4.98 16.64 9.41
C SER A 75 -3.92 15.73 10.03
N ASP A 76 -3.93 15.60 11.36
CA ASP A 76 -2.99 14.72 12.10
C ASP A 76 -3.08 13.25 11.65
N GLU A 77 -4.30 12.81 11.28
CA GLU A 77 -4.59 11.43 10.89
C GLU A 77 -4.73 11.22 9.37
N SER A 78 -4.54 12.27 8.56
CA SER A 78 -4.80 12.19 7.13
C SER A 78 -3.92 13.12 6.30
N PHE A 79 -3.42 12.60 5.19
CA PHE A 79 -2.61 13.35 4.24
C PHE A 79 -2.89 12.89 2.81
N GLN A 80 -2.54 13.75 1.87
CA GLN A 80 -2.62 13.51 0.44
C GLN A 80 -1.25 13.09 -0.07
N LEU A 81 -1.20 12.00 -0.83
CA LEU A 81 -0.04 11.60 -1.61
C LEU A 81 -0.17 12.14 -3.03
N GLU A 82 0.96 12.55 -3.60
CA GLU A 82 1.06 12.88 -5.02
C GLU A 82 0.66 11.66 -5.86
N GLY A 83 -0.08 11.92 -6.93
CA GLY A 83 -0.48 10.87 -7.87
C GLY A 83 0.74 10.24 -8.53
N SER A 84 0.76 8.92 -8.60
CA SER A 84 1.83 8.16 -9.24
C SER A 84 1.25 7.35 -10.40
N ASN A 85 2.08 7.00 -11.39
CA ASN A 85 1.65 6.11 -12.47
C ASN A 85 1.28 4.71 -11.93
N ASP A 86 1.74 4.37 -10.72
CA ASP A 86 1.35 3.14 -10.03
C ASP A 86 -0.13 3.20 -9.60
N TRP A 87 -0.62 4.36 -9.16
CA TRP A 87 -1.93 4.53 -8.57
C TRP A 87 -2.72 5.69 -9.18
N GLY A 88 -3.86 5.38 -9.81
CA GLY A 88 -4.84 6.38 -10.22
C GLY A 88 -4.42 7.30 -11.36
N ASP A 89 -3.46 6.92 -12.21
CA ASP A 89 -3.09 7.71 -13.40
C ASP A 89 -2.73 9.19 -13.08
N ASP A 90 -1.77 9.41 -12.18
CA ASP A 90 -1.35 10.74 -11.70
C ASP A 90 -2.44 11.49 -10.86
N GLU A 91 -3.47 10.79 -10.42
CA GLU A 91 -4.47 11.33 -9.51
C GLU A 91 -3.98 11.32 -8.04
N PRO A 92 -4.22 12.41 -7.29
CA PRO A 92 -3.83 12.45 -5.88
C PRO A 92 -4.58 11.40 -5.07
N LEU A 93 -3.87 10.77 -4.15
CA LEU A 93 -4.37 9.68 -3.33
C LEU A 93 -4.54 10.13 -1.89
N LEU A 94 -5.75 9.98 -1.37
CA LEU A 94 -6.03 10.23 0.05
C LEU A 94 -5.58 9.04 0.90
N VAL A 95 -4.83 9.34 1.97
CA VAL A 95 -4.47 8.39 3.02
C VAL A 95 -5.09 8.85 4.32
N VAL A 96 -5.80 7.94 5.00
CA VAL A 96 -6.46 8.18 6.29
C VAL A 96 -6.00 7.15 7.30
N SER A 97 -6.00 7.51 8.58
CA SER A 97 -5.53 6.68 9.69
C SER A 97 -4.02 6.43 9.62
N ALA A 98 -3.24 7.48 9.39
CA ALA A 98 -1.81 7.42 9.69
C ALA A 98 -1.63 7.04 11.18
N PRO A 99 -0.69 6.17 11.55
CA PRO A 99 -0.42 5.94 12.96
C PRO A 99 -0.06 7.28 13.61
N GLU A 100 -0.54 7.54 14.83
CA GLU A 100 -0.33 8.81 15.57
C GLU A 100 1.16 9.21 15.68
N ASP A 101 2.06 8.24 15.45
CA ASP A 101 3.51 8.38 15.49
C ASP A 101 4.17 8.59 14.10
N ALA A 102 3.40 8.66 13.00
CA ALA A 102 3.92 8.96 11.67
C ALA A 102 4.22 10.46 11.55
N ASP A 103 5.49 10.84 11.77
CA ASP A 103 5.97 12.23 11.66
C ASP A 103 6.16 12.63 10.18
N VAL A 104 5.08 12.64 9.40
CA VAL A 104 5.11 12.97 7.96
C VAL A 104 4.99 14.48 7.72
N SER A 105 5.70 14.97 6.71
CA SER A 105 5.68 16.37 6.28
C SER A 105 5.48 16.47 4.78
N GLU A 106 4.97 17.60 4.31
CA GLU A 106 4.85 17.90 2.87
C GLU A 106 6.22 17.75 2.18
N GLY A 107 6.26 17.00 1.08
CA GLY A 107 7.46 16.66 0.32
C GLY A 107 8.25 15.45 0.84
N ASP A 108 7.79 14.77 1.88
CA ASP A 108 8.42 13.53 2.36
C ASP A 108 8.06 12.35 1.46
N ALA A 109 9.04 11.53 1.10
CA ALA A 109 8.82 10.31 0.34
C ALA A 109 8.45 9.17 1.30
N VAL A 110 7.20 8.70 1.22
CA VAL A 110 6.67 7.70 2.16
C VAL A 110 6.17 6.46 1.43
N SER A 111 6.22 5.33 2.14
CA SER A 111 5.59 4.08 1.74
C SER A 111 4.46 3.77 2.72
N VAL A 112 3.23 3.69 2.20
CA VAL A 112 2.02 3.47 2.97
C VAL A 112 1.50 2.08 2.65
N THR A 113 1.35 1.25 3.67
CA THR A 113 0.67 -0.04 3.55
C THR A 113 -0.68 0.04 4.24
N GLY A 114 -1.74 -0.32 3.52
CA GLY A 114 -3.10 -0.17 4.04
C GLY A 114 -4.16 -0.83 3.17
N THR A 115 -5.42 -0.64 3.56
CA THR A 115 -6.57 -1.23 2.88
C THR A 115 -7.27 -0.21 1.99
N VAL A 116 -7.49 -0.58 0.72
CA VAL A 116 -8.19 0.26 -0.27
C VAL A 116 -9.69 0.31 0.05
N ARG A 117 -10.28 1.50 0.06
CA ARG A 117 -11.70 1.71 0.32
C ARG A 117 -12.27 2.82 -0.55
N ASP A 118 -13.60 2.85 -0.66
CA ASP A 118 -14.31 3.94 -1.31
C ASP A 118 -14.52 5.07 -0.30
N PHE A 119 -14.08 6.28 -0.65
CA PHE A 119 -14.17 7.44 0.21
C PHE A 119 -15.55 8.09 0.10
N ASP A 120 -16.17 8.31 1.26
CA ASP A 120 -17.42 9.04 1.44
C ASP A 120 -17.28 9.84 2.73
N TYR A 121 -17.28 11.17 2.63
CA TYR A 121 -17.00 12.04 3.78
C TYR A 121 -18.05 11.85 4.89
N ALA A 122 -19.32 11.71 4.53
CA ALA A 122 -20.41 11.54 5.49
C ALA A 122 -20.32 10.21 6.27
N THR A 123 -19.67 9.20 5.69
CA THR A 123 -19.44 7.89 6.30
C THR A 123 -18.25 7.89 7.23
N TRP A 124 -17.15 8.57 6.85
CA TRP A 124 -15.85 8.44 7.51
C TRP A 124 -15.44 9.63 8.40
N SER A 125 -16.08 10.79 8.25
CA SER A 125 -15.73 12.01 9.00
C SER A 125 -15.74 11.86 10.52
N GLU A 126 -16.69 11.09 11.07
CA GLU A 126 -16.76 10.82 12.51
C GLU A 126 -15.79 9.72 12.97
N ASP A 127 -15.44 8.78 12.10
CA ASP A 127 -14.62 7.60 12.45
C ASP A 127 -13.12 7.95 12.54
N TYR A 128 -12.66 8.84 11.64
CA TYR A 128 -11.27 9.29 11.56
C TYR A 128 -11.10 10.78 11.85
N GLU A 129 -12.06 11.36 12.59
CA GLU A 129 -12.04 12.75 13.07
C GLU A 129 -11.63 13.78 11.98
N LEU A 130 -12.12 13.59 10.76
CA LEU A 130 -11.73 14.42 9.61
C LEU A 130 -12.08 15.88 9.85
N SER A 131 -11.19 16.78 9.43
CA SER A 131 -11.38 18.23 9.48
C SER A 131 -12.48 18.73 8.50
N ASP A 132 -12.32 19.92 7.92
CA ASP A 132 -13.32 20.55 7.05
C ASP A 132 -13.64 19.73 5.78
N GLU A 133 -14.93 19.47 5.53
CA GLU A 133 -15.46 18.81 4.31
C GLU A 133 -14.86 19.35 3.01
N ALA A 134 -14.69 20.67 2.92
CA ALA A 134 -14.15 21.34 1.73
C ALA A 134 -12.74 20.88 1.33
N ARG A 135 -11.95 20.32 2.26
CA ARG A 135 -10.64 19.72 1.96
C ARG A 135 -10.76 18.33 1.35
N TYR A 136 -11.89 17.66 1.56
CA TYR A 136 -12.11 16.28 1.15
C TYR A 136 -13.08 16.14 -0.04
N GLU A 137 -13.71 17.25 -0.47
CA GLU A 137 -14.67 17.26 -1.58
C GLU A 137 -14.09 16.66 -2.87
N GLU A 138 -12.79 16.78 -3.13
CA GLU A 138 -12.16 16.20 -4.32
C GLU A 138 -12.00 14.68 -4.29
N PHE A 139 -12.04 14.08 -3.09
CA PHE A 139 -11.86 12.65 -2.89
C PHE A 139 -13.21 11.92 -2.79
N ASP A 140 -14.33 12.64 -2.70
CA ASP A 140 -15.65 12.03 -2.56
C ASP A 140 -15.97 11.13 -3.76
N GLY A 141 -16.29 9.86 -3.47
CA GLY A 141 -16.54 8.82 -4.48
C GLY A 141 -15.29 8.25 -5.15
N ARG A 142 -14.08 8.63 -4.71
CA ARG A 142 -12.80 8.07 -5.18
C ARG A 142 -12.28 7.04 -4.19
N GLN A 143 -11.25 6.30 -4.59
CA GLN A 143 -10.61 5.33 -3.72
C GLN A 143 -9.60 6.03 -2.81
N PHE A 144 -9.51 5.56 -1.56
CA PHE A 144 -8.54 6.01 -0.56
C PHE A 144 -7.93 4.80 0.14
N ILE A 145 -6.82 5.02 0.83
CA ILE A 145 -6.15 3.98 1.63
C ILE A 145 -6.36 4.29 3.11
N VAL A 146 -6.87 3.30 3.85
CA VAL A 146 -6.79 3.27 5.30
C VAL A 146 -5.42 2.70 5.67
N ALA A 147 -4.52 3.52 6.18
CA ALA A 147 -3.17 3.11 6.50
C ALA A 147 -3.16 2.20 7.75
N ASP A 148 -2.46 1.08 7.64
CA ASP A 148 -2.08 0.22 8.77
C ASP A 148 -0.63 0.54 9.19
N GLU A 149 0.23 0.86 8.23
CA GLU A 149 1.64 1.17 8.45
C GLU A 149 2.12 2.27 7.50
N VAL A 150 2.95 3.19 8.02
CA VAL A 150 3.61 4.24 7.24
C VAL A 150 5.09 4.20 7.55
N SER A 151 5.91 4.11 6.50
CA SER A 151 7.37 4.16 6.60
C SER A 151 7.91 5.29 5.74
N GLN A 152 8.67 6.20 6.35
CA GLN A 152 9.37 7.25 5.62
C GLN A 152 10.60 6.65 4.96
N ASP A 153 10.73 6.80 3.64
CA ASP A 153 11.98 6.54 2.94
C ASP A 153 12.85 7.79 3.11
N VAL A 154 13.38 7.95 4.32
CA VAL A 154 14.45 8.92 4.58
C VAL A 154 15.67 8.46 3.81
N SER A 155 15.73 8.82 2.53
CA SER A 155 16.94 8.76 1.74
C SER A 155 18.02 9.49 2.56
N PRO A 156 19.09 8.80 3.01
CA PRO A 156 20.08 9.35 3.92
C PRO A 156 21.00 10.32 3.16
N GLU A 157 20.43 11.39 2.64
CA GLU A 157 21.10 12.59 2.21
C GLU A 157 20.83 13.61 3.34
N GLU A 158 21.84 14.34 3.82
CA GLU A 158 21.72 15.35 4.92
C GLU A 158 22.10 14.89 6.35
N SER A 159 23.01 13.93 6.49
CA SER A 159 24.00 13.96 7.59
C SER A 159 25.35 14.45 7.08
N LEU A 160 25.39 15.60 6.42
CA LEU A 160 26.61 16.27 5.99
C LEU A 160 26.63 17.77 6.32
N GLU A 161 25.87 18.22 7.31
CA GLU A 161 26.03 19.56 7.87
C GLU A 161 26.48 19.48 9.33
N GLY A 162 27.76 19.81 9.58
CA GLY A 162 28.30 19.85 10.94
C GLY A 162 29.80 19.60 11.11
N SER A 163 30.66 19.85 10.11
CA SER A 163 32.08 20.11 10.40
C SER A 163 32.35 21.59 10.15
N PRO A 164 32.42 22.42 11.20
CA PRO A 164 32.66 23.85 11.02
C PRO A 164 33.97 24.08 10.28
N GLU A 165 33.89 24.90 9.23
CA GLU A 165 35.02 25.68 8.72
C GLU A 165 35.61 26.50 9.88
N GLU A 166 36.74 26.07 10.43
CA GLU A 166 37.71 26.98 11.04
C GLU A 166 39.03 26.88 10.27
N SER A 167 39.11 27.67 9.21
CA SER A 167 40.34 28.42 8.92
C SER A 167 40.23 29.77 9.63
N PRO A 168 41.31 30.54 9.91
CA PRO A 168 42.73 30.29 9.69
C PRO A 168 43.63 30.69 10.88
N GLU A 169 44.75 30.00 11.14
CA GLU A 169 45.86 30.63 11.87
C GLU A 169 47.16 30.61 11.07
N SER A 170 47.40 31.78 10.50
CA SER A 170 48.66 32.29 9.99
C SER A 170 49.80 32.09 11.00
N SER A 171 50.92 31.52 10.51
CA SER A 171 52.35 31.77 10.83
C SER A 171 52.69 32.71 11.98
N PRO A 172 53.82 32.52 12.73
CA PRO A 172 55.15 32.31 12.14
C PRO A 172 56.18 31.51 13.00
N GLU A 173 57.45 31.52 12.57
CA GLU A 173 58.71 31.12 13.27
C GLU A 173 59.04 29.62 13.33
N ALA A 174 60.29 29.15 13.18
CA ALA A 174 61.59 29.77 12.96
C ALA A 174 62.54 28.70 12.37
N SER A 175 63.57 29.14 11.63
CA SER A 175 64.76 28.33 11.32
C SER A 175 65.44 27.84 12.62
N PRO A 176 66.12 26.68 12.61
CA PRO A 176 67.57 26.76 12.44
C PRO A 176 68.24 25.63 11.63
N THR A 177 69.33 26.03 10.99
CA THR A 177 70.59 25.34 10.64
C THR A 177 70.82 23.91 11.14
N GLU A 178 71.24 23.03 10.22
CA GLU A 178 72.54 22.31 10.26
C GLU A 178 73.13 22.15 8.86
#